data_AF-A0A4Y2DV09-F1
#
_entry.id   AF-A0A4Y2DV09-F1
#
_cell.length_a   1.000
_cell.length_b   1.000
_cell.length_c   1.000
_cell.angle_alpha   90.00
_cell.angle_beta   90.00
_cell.angle_gamma   90.00
#
_symmetry.space_group_name_H-M   'P 1'
#
loop_
_entity.id
_entity.type
_entity.pdbx_description
1 polymer ?
#
loop_
_entity_poly.entity_id
_entity_poly.type
_entity_poly.pdbx_seq_one_letter_code
_entity_poly.pdbx_strand_id
1 'polypeptide(L)'
;MKLHALGEHSRSFYGKEKLQRVHETVKEKIQNVLEVDLPEEKNDVEKSVIKKSEDLDKLVDIIKNELSGTSRRKQIQMLTIPASLMWSRRKIKETFNVSDYSVRKAQKLFKDQGFLAEPARRNGKQLSPDIIELVKKFYQLDEQSRILPGMKDVVSIGKKVYERKRLILCNLGELYSNFKLEYPNLKIGVSKFCSLRPKWCVLAGASGTHLVCVCTIHQNVILLIHGAGFEEEYKQLMSYIVCEGAGRECMLRHCDKCPSKDNLVQFLQAKFEDYDDEDIVEYNQWVSTDRTEMIQCSTSVGEFIEKLVEKLNKLIPHSYIAKS
;
A
#
# COMPACT_ATOMS: atom_id res chain seq x y z
N MET A 1 38.09 18.59 70.01
CA MET A 1 38.56 18.36 68.63
C MET A 1 38.54 16.86 68.36
N LYS A 2 37.63 16.37 67.50
CA LYS A 2 37.59 14.94 67.13
C LYS A 2 38.54 14.73 65.94
N LEU A 3 39.65 14.02 66.18
CA LEU A 3 40.52 13.53 65.12
C LEU A 3 39.79 12.43 64.36
N HIS A 4 39.49 12.67 63.07
CA HIS A 4 38.97 11.64 62.19
C HIS A 4 40.07 10.60 61.92
N ALA A 5 39.82 9.35 62.31
CA ALA A 5 40.64 8.22 61.92
C ALA A 5 40.45 7.96 60.41
N LEU A 6 41.52 8.16 59.63
CA LEU A 6 41.58 7.81 58.22
C LEU A 6 41.41 6.28 58.08
N GLY A 7 40.36 5.85 57.36
CA GLY A 7 40.00 4.45 57.18
C GLY A 7 41.10 3.64 56.47
N GLU A 8 41.25 2.36 56.79
CA GLU A 8 42.33 1.47 56.34
C GLU A 8 42.55 1.48 54.81
N HIS A 9 41.51 1.73 54.03
CA HIS A 9 41.57 1.89 52.57
C HIS A 9 42.41 3.09 52.10
N SER A 10 42.44 4.19 52.88
CA SER A 10 43.22 5.39 52.59
C SER A 10 44.71 5.21 52.90
N ARG A 11 45.07 4.31 53.83
CA ARG A 11 46.49 4.00 54.15
C ARG A 11 47.17 3.24 53.02
N SER A 12 46.47 2.30 52.39
CA SER A 12 46.96 1.59 51.20
C SER A 12 47.16 2.53 50.00
N PHE A 13 46.20 3.44 49.76
CA PHE A 13 46.29 4.44 48.70
C PHE A 13 47.44 5.42 48.94
N TYR A 14 47.56 5.95 50.17
CA TYR A 14 48.66 6.83 50.57
C TYR A 14 50.03 6.16 50.47
N GLY A 15 50.13 4.86 50.81
CA GLY A 15 51.35 4.07 50.65
C GLY A 15 51.78 3.91 49.19
N LYS A 16 50.82 3.64 48.30
CA LYS A 16 51.09 3.54 46.85
C LYS A 16 51.52 4.88 46.25
N GLU A 17 50.87 5.97 46.65
CA GLU A 17 51.21 7.31 46.16
C GLU A 17 52.61 7.74 46.62
N LYS A 18 52.98 7.44 47.87
CA LYS A 18 54.34 7.71 48.38
C LYS A 18 55.39 6.87 47.65
N LEU A 19 55.10 5.61 47.35
CA LEU A 19 56.00 4.74 46.60
C LEU A 19 56.20 5.23 45.15
N GLN A 20 55.14 5.71 44.50
CA GLN A 20 55.21 6.32 43.17
C GLN A 20 56.08 7.59 43.17
N ARG A 21 55.89 8.49 44.14
CA ARG A 21 56.74 9.69 44.24
C ARG A 21 58.20 9.36 44.47
N VAL A 22 58.49 8.35 45.30
CA VAL A 22 59.87 7.88 45.51
C VAL A 22 60.44 7.30 44.22
N HIS A 23 59.66 6.50 43.50
CA HIS A 23 60.06 5.94 42.21
C HIS A 23 60.35 7.02 41.16
N GLU A 24 59.50 8.05 41.06
CA GLU A 24 59.72 9.21 40.18
C GLU A 24 60.97 10.00 40.57
N THR A 25 61.17 10.29 41.87
CA THR A 25 62.34 11.03 42.35
C THR A 25 63.65 10.25 42.12
N VAL A 26 63.60 8.92 42.26
CA VAL A 26 64.74 8.04 41.96
C VAL A 26 65.01 8.00 40.46
N LYS A 27 63.97 7.95 39.63
CA LYS A 27 64.08 7.99 38.17
C LYS A 27 64.72 9.30 37.70
N GLU A 28 64.29 10.45 38.23
CA GLU A 28 64.89 11.77 37.94
C GLU A 28 66.36 11.85 38.38
N LYS A 29 66.71 11.33 39.56
CA LYS A 29 68.10 11.32 40.03
C LYS A 29 69.00 10.43 39.17
N ILE A 30 68.51 9.27 38.74
CA ILE A 30 69.26 8.37 37.86
C ILE A 30 69.43 9.00 36.47
N GLN A 31 68.40 9.67 35.94
CA GLN A 31 68.44 10.38 34.66
C GLN A 31 69.46 11.54 34.68
N ASN A 32 69.51 12.32 35.76
CA ASN A 32 70.45 13.43 35.91
C ASN A 32 71.90 12.98 36.11
N VAL A 33 72.16 11.80 36.68
CA VAL A 33 73.52 11.29 36.91
C VAL A 33 74.10 10.60 35.68
N LEU A 34 73.26 10.03 34.81
CA LEU A 34 73.70 9.26 33.65
C LEU A 34 73.67 10.04 32.33
N GLU A 35 73.07 11.24 32.26
CA GLU A 35 72.91 12.04 31.02
C GLU A 35 72.34 11.25 29.82
N VAL A 36 71.51 10.23 30.09
CA VAL A 36 70.80 9.46 29.06
C VAL A 36 69.30 9.52 29.35
N ASP A 37 68.51 9.91 28.35
CA ASP A 37 67.05 9.82 28.41
C ASP A 37 66.64 8.35 28.52
N LEU A 38 66.12 7.96 29.69
CA LEU A 38 65.57 6.63 29.91
C LEU A 38 64.33 6.45 29.03
N PRO A 39 64.25 5.41 28.18
CA PRO A 39 63.07 5.16 27.36
C PRO A 39 61.83 5.05 28.25
N GLU A 40 60.78 5.80 27.92
CA GLU A 40 59.45 5.50 28.42
C GLU A 40 59.03 4.14 27.84
N GLU A 41 59.28 3.05 28.56
CA GLU A 41 58.55 1.82 28.34
C GLU A 41 57.07 2.07 28.68
N LYS A 42 56.33 2.64 27.71
CA LYS A 42 54.88 2.50 27.67
C LYS A 42 54.62 1.02 27.46
N ASN A 43 54.41 0.33 28.57
CA ASN A 43 54.07 -1.08 28.67
C ASN A 43 53.12 -1.47 27.53
N ASP A 44 53.34 -2.60 26.85
CA ASP A 44 52.49 -3.08 25.76
C ASP A 44 51.00 -3.19 26.15
N VAL A 45 50.73 -3.29 27.45
CA VAL A 45 49.41 -3.22 28.07
C VAL A 45 48.72 -1.87 27.80
N GLU A 46 49.42 -0.75 27.92
CA GLU A 46 48.88 0.60 27.75
C GLU A 46 48.54 0.87 26.27
N LYS A 47 49.42 0.44 25.35
CA LYS A 47 49.14 0.46 23.90
C LYS A 47 47.92 -0.40 23.53
N SER A 48 47.78 -1.57 24.17
CA SER A 48 46.62 -2.45 23.97
C SER A 48 45.31 -1.82 24.46
N VAL A 49 45.34 -1.11 25.59
CA VAL A 49 44.17 -0.42 26.14
C VAL A 49 43.74 0.75 25.24
N ILE A 50 44.69 1.55 24.75
CA ILE A 50 44.42 2.68 23.84
C ILE A 50 43.76 2.19 22.54
N LYS A 51 44.29 1.11 21.95
CA LYS A 51 43.71 0.52 20.73
C LYS A 51 42.28 0.03 20.94
N LYS A 52 41.99 -0.60 22.08
CA LYS A 52 40.63 -1.06 22.42
C LYS A 52 39.66 0.12 22.62
N SER A 53 40.10 1.25 23.16
CA SER A 53 39.23 2.44 23.25
C SER A 53 38.89 3.02 21.88
N GLU A 54 39.87 3.11 20.97
CA GLU A 54 39.63 3.59 19.60
C GLU A 54 38.62 2.71 18.84
N ASP A 55 38.73 1.39 19.00
CA ASP A 55 37.81 0.45 18.34
C ASP A 55 36.38 0.52 18.89
N LEU A 56 36.21 0.86 20.19
CA LEU A 56 34.89 1.11 20.77
C LEU A 56 34.26 2.41 20.25
N ASP A 57 35.06 3.47 20.09
CA ASP A 57 34.58 4.74 19.54
C ASP A 57 34.14 4.58 18.09
N LYS A 58 34.91 3.84 17.27
CA LYS A 58 34.52 3.47 15.90
C LYS A 58 33.19 2.71 15.87
N LEU A 59 33.00 1.75 16.78
CA LEU A 59 31.77 0.96 16.85
C LEU A 59 30.56 1.84 17.23
N VAL A 60 30.75 2.80 18.14
CA VAL A 60 29.72 3.77 18.52
C VAL A 60 29.32 4.65 17.32
N ASP A 61 30.27 5.09 16.52
CA ASP A 61 30.00 5.90 15.32
C ASP A 61 29.31 5.11 14.21
N ILE A 62 29.67 3.84 13.99
CA ILE A 62 28.95 2.94 13.08
C ILE A 62 27.48 2.82 13.51
N ILE A 63 27.22 2.62 14.80
CA ILE A 63 25.85 2.53 15.33
C ILE A 63 25.10 3.84 15.12
N LYS A 64 25.72 5.01 15.33
CA LYS A 64 25.07 6.31 15.07
C LYS A 64 24.65 6.45 13.61
N ASN A 65 25.52 6.07 12.68
CA ASN A 65 25.22 6.15 11.25
C ASN A 65 24.03 5.25 10.88
N GLU A 66 24.00 4.02 11.37
CA GLU A 66 22.89 3.08 11.16
C GLU A 66 21.57 3.51 11.82
N LEU A 67 21.62 4.21 12.96
CA LEU A 67 20.42 4.73 13.62
C LEU A 67 19.72 5.82 12.79
N SER A 68 20.47 6.61 12.02
CA SER A 68 19.93 7.73 11.23
C SER A 68 19.02 7.28 10.08
N GLY A 69 19.33 6.14 9.45
CA GLY A 69 18.63 5.63 8.26
C GLY A 69 17.57 4.55 8.53
N THR A 70 17.40 4.10 9.79
CA THR A 70 16.59 2.92 10.10
C THR A 70 15.21 3.23 10.71
N SER A 71 14.30 2.27 10.59
CA SER A 71 12.98 2.35 11.20
C SER A 71 13.05 2.55 12.72
N ARG A 72 12.07 3.26 13.29
CA ARG A 72 11.98 3.52 14.72
C ARG A 72 12.08 2.27 15.62
N ARG A 73 11.63 1.13 15.11
CA ARG A 73 11.67 -0.16 15.80
C ARG A 73 13.09 -0.71 15.88
N LYS A 74 13.82 -0.69 14.76
CA LYS A 74 15.24 -1.05 14.69
C LYS A 74 16.09 -0.09 15.52
N GLN A 75 15.77 1.21 15.52
CA GLN A 75 16.45 2.18 16.38
C GLN A 75 16.35 1.80 17.87
N ILE A 76 15.16 1.45 18.35
CA ILE A 76 14.98 1.04 19.76
C ILE A 76 15.71 -0.27 20.05
N GLN A 77 15.74 -1.21 19.11
CA GLN A 77 16.48 -2.47 19.22
C GLN A 77 17.99 -2.21 19.34
N MET A 78 18.57 -1.40 18.47
CA MET A 78 20.02 -1.08 18.50
C MET A 78 20.42 -0.30 19.76
N LEU A 79 19.53 0.56 20.28
CA LEU A 79 19.74 1.26 21.54
C LEU A 79 19.76 0.32 22.78
N THR A 80 19.46 -0.97 22.63
CA THR A 80 19.69 -1.96 23.70
C THR A 80 21.17 -2.28 23.89
N ILE A 81 22.03 -2.04 22.89
CA ILE A 81 23.49 -2.23 22.98
C ILE A 81 24.13 -1.30 24.03
N PRO A 82 23.94 0.04 23.97
CA PRO A 82 24.46 0.91 25.03
C PRO A 82 23.71 0.71 26.36
N ALA A 83 22.49 0.19 26.35
CA ALA A 83 21.77 -0.19 27.57
C ALA A 83 22.42 -1.42 28.26
N SER A 84 22.95 -2.40 27.52
CA SER A 84 23.66 -3.54 28.09
C SER A 84 24.99 -3.17 28.72
N LEU A 85 25.62 -2.10 28.23
CA LEU A 85 26.82 -1.49 28.83
C LEU A 85 26.50 -0.61 30.05
N MET A 86 25.24 -0.61 30.54
CA MET A 86 24.78 0.16 31.69
C MET A 86 25.02 1.68 31.56
N TRP A 87 24.96 2.22 30.34
CA TRP A 87 25.10 3.66 30.14
C TRP A 87 23.93 4.43 30.72
N SER A 88 24.21 5.61 31.25
CA SER A 88 23.18 6.52 31.75
C SER A 88 22.29 7.03 30.62
N ARG A 89 21.01 7.32 30.93
CA ARG A 89 20.05 7.83 29.93
C ARG A 89 20.55 9.09 29.23
N ARG A 90 21.18 10.00 29.99
CA ARG A 90 21.76 11.25 29.48
C ARG A 90 22.90 10.96 28.50
N LYS A 91 23.82 10.06 28.88
CA LYS A 91 24.94 9.66 28.02
C LYS A 91 24.44 9.11 26.68
N ILE A 92 23.50 8.17 26.68
CA ILE A 92 22.95 7.58 25.44
C ILE A 92 22.24 8.65 24.58
N LYS A 93 21.47 9.53 25.22
CA LYS A 93 20.74 10.60 24.54
C LYS A 93 21.70 11.55 23.82
N GLU A 94 22.75 11.98 24.51
CA GLU A 94 23.75 12.92 23.99
C GLU A 94 24.65 12.27 22.95
N THR A 95 25.13 11.04 23.19
CA THR A 95 26.03 10.36 22.25
C THR A 95 25.32 10.02 20.94
N PHE A 96 24.09 9.50 20.98
CA PHE A 96 23.38 9.05 19.78
C PHE A 96 22.39 10.08 19.22
N ASN A 97 22.26 11.26 19.84
CA ASN A 97 21.32 12.32 19.47
C ASN A 97 19.87 11.81 19.28
N VAL A 98 19.38 10.98 20.21
CA VAL A 98 18.05 10.37 20.16
C VAL A 98 17.11 10.97 21.22
N SER A 99 15.79 10.83 21.02
CA SER A 99 14.82 11.29 22.04
C SER A 99 14.88 10.45 23.32
N ASP A 100 14.65 11.09 24.48
CA ASP A 100 14.64 10.45 25.81
C ASP A 100 13.65 9.26 25.88
N TYR A 101 12.51 9.38 25.19
CA TYR A 101 11.53 8.30 25.06
C TYR A 101 12.13 7.03 24.42
N SER A 102 12.97 7.15 23.39
CA SER A 102 13.65 5.98 22.77
C SER A 102 14.53 5.28 23.78
N VAL A 103 15.33 6.06 24.51
CA VAL A 103 16.32 5.54 25.46
C VAL A 103 15.62 4.83 26.61
N ARG A 104 14.58 5.46 27.19
CA ARG A 104 13.76 4.83 28.23
C ARG A 104 13.14 3.52 27.75
N LYS A 105 12.61 3.51 26.53
CA LYS A 105 11.97 2.32 25.96
C LYS A 105 12.99 1.21 25.66
N ALA A 106 14.18 1.55 25.17
CA ALA A 106 15.25 0.60 24.91
C ALA A 106 15.81 0.00 26.20
N GLN A 107 16.03 0.80 27.24
CA GLN A 107 16.46 0.30 28.56
C GLN A 107 15.42 -0.62 29.19
N LYS A 108 14.13 -0.26 29.11
CA LYS A 108 13.04 -1.13 29.57
C LYS A 108 13.00 -2.44 28.78
N LEU A 109 13.11 -2.36 27.45
CA LEU A 109 13.11 -3.51 26.57
C LEU A 109 14.29 -4.45 26.85
N PHE A 110 15.48 -3.89 27.09
CA PHE A 110 16.66 -4.66 27.50
C PHE A 110 16.44 -5.36 28.84
N LYS A 111 15.85 -4.68 29.83
CA LYS A 111 15.54 -5.27 31.13
C LYS A 111 14.52 -6.42 31.03
N ASP A 112 13.52 -6.28 30.16
CA ASP A 112 12.43 -7.25 30.04
C ASP A 112 12.80 -8.44 29.13
N GLN A 113 13.55 -8.22 28.04
CA GLN A 113 13.77 -9.20 26.96
C GLN A 113 15.25 -9.41 26.56
N GLY A 114 16.18 -8.62 27.09
CA GLY A 114 17.62 -8.79 26.87
C GLY A 114 18.22 -8.04 25.67
N PHE A 115 19.44 -8.46 25.29
CA PHE A 115 20.26 -7.82 24.26
C PHE A 115 19.64 -7.97 22.87
N LEU A 116 19.58 -6.87 22.10
CA LEU A 116 18.99 -6.81 20.75
C LEU A 116 17.55 -7.33 20.64
N ALA A 117 16.77 -7.24 21.71
CA ALA A 117 15.36 -7.61 21.70
C ALA A 117 14.54 -6.73 20.74
N GLU A 118 13.61 -7.35 20.00
CA GLU A 118 12.72 -6.63 19.09
C GLU A 118 11.52 -6.04 19.84
N PRO A 119 11.24 -4.73 19.72
CA PRO A 119 10.07 -4.12 20.35
C PRO A 119 8.79 -4.81 19.87
N ALA A 120 7.90 -5.23 20.76
CA ALA A 120 6.64 -5.88 20.36
C ALA A 120 5.85 -5.04 19.33
N ARG A 121 5.24 -5.72 18.35
CA ARG A 121 4.30 -5.06 17.42
C ARG A 121 3.10 -4.58 18.23
N ARG A 122 2.66 -3.35 17.96
CA ARG A 122 1.37 -2.88 18.48
C ARG A 122 0.27 -3.58 17.71
N ASN A 123 -0.10 -4.77 18.15
CA ASN A 123 -1.33 -5.39 17.70
C ASN A 123 -2.47 -4.58 18.35
N GLY A 124 -3.38 -4.05 17.54
CA GLY A 124 -4.59 -3.42 18.07
C GLY A 124 -5.40 -4.43 18.89
N LYS A 125 -6.40 -3.96 19.64
CA LYS A 125 -7.34 -4.84 20.35
C LYS A 125 -7.86 -5.89 19.36
N GLN A 126 -7.54 -7.16 19.60
CA GLN A 126 -8.10 -8.25 18.83
C GLN A 126 -9.60 -8.32 19.12
N LEU A 127 -10.41 -8.37 18.07
CA LEU A 127 -11.84 -8.64 18.23
C LEU A 127 -12.02 -10.09 18.64
N SER A 128 -13.02 -10.36 19.47
CA SER A 128 -13.38 -11.73 19.80
C SER A 128 -13.79 -12.49 18.53
N PRO A 129 -13.48 -13.78 18.45
CA PRO A 129 -13.82 -14.61 17.29
C PRO A 129 -15.34 -14.61 17.02
N ASP A 130 -16.16 -14.55 18.07
CA ASP A 130 -17.63 -14.52 17.97
C ASP A 130 -18.13 -13.31 17.17
N ILE A 131 -17.49 -12.14 17.37
CA ILE A 131 -17.82 -10.92 16.63
C ILE A 131 -17.47 -11.08 15.14
N ILE A 132 -16.36 -11.75 14.85
CA ILE A 132 -15.92 -11.99 13.48
C ILE A 132 -16.92 -12.90 12.76
N GLU A 133 -17.40 -13.94 13.44
CA GLU A 133 -18.41 -14.85 12.89
C GLU A 133 -19.75 -14.14 12.69
N LEU A 134 -20.17 -13.31 13.64
CA LEU A 134 -21.38 -12.50 13.53
C LEU A 134 -21.32 -11.55 12.32
N VAL A 135 -20.20 -10.86 12.11
CA VAL A 135 -19.99 -10.00 10.94
C VAL A 135 -20.08 -10.81 9.65
N LYS A 136 -19.47 -12.01 9.59
CA LYS A 136 -19.57 -12.89 8.41
C LYS A 136 -21.01 -13.33 8.13
N LYS A 137 -21.78 -13.68 9.16
CA LYS A 137 -23.21 -14.02 9.06
C LYS A 137 -24.02 -12.83 8.55
N PHE A 138 -23.74 -11.64 9.05
CA PHE A 138 -24.40 -10.40 8.59
C PHE A 138 -24.18 -10.15 7.09
N TYR A 139 -22.95 -10.35 6.59
CA TYR A 139 -22.66 -10.27 5.15
C TYR A 139 -23.39 -11.34 4.31
N GLN A 140 -23.82 -12.46 4.91
CA GLN A 140 -24.52 -13.54 4.23
C GLN A 140 -26.05 -13.40 4.29
N LEU A 141 -26.58 -12.42 5.00
CA LEU A 141 -28.02 -12.18 5.03
C LEU A 141 -28.52 -11.81 3.63
N ASP A 142 -29.65 -12.38 3.23
CA ASP A 142 -30.23 -12.18 1.90
C ASP A 142 -30.77 -10.76 1.70
N GLU A 143 -31.07 -10.06 2.80
CA GLU A 143 -31.40 -8.63 2.82
C GLU A 143 -30.20 -7.76 2.39
N GLN A 144 -28.98 -8.17 2.74
CA GLN A 144 -27.77 -7.39 2.49
C GLN A 144 -27.02 -7.86 1.24
N SER A 145 -27.16 -9.13 0.85
CA SER A 145 -26.48 -9.73 -0.29
C SER A 145 -27.32 -10.77 -1.02
N ARG A 146 -27.24 -10.80 -2.37
CA ARG A 146 -27.94 -11.79 -3.19
C ARG A 146 -26.97 -12.76 -3.84
N ILE A 147 -27.32 -14.04 -3.91
CA ILE A 147 -26.52 -15.06 -4.60
C ILE A 147 -26.58 -14.80 -6.11
N LEU A 148 -25.42 -14.82 -6.77
CA LEU A 148 -25.34 -14.74 -8.23
C LEU A 148 -25.70 -16.10 -8.85
N PRO A 149 -26.57 -16.15 -9.88
CA PRO A 149 -27.04 -17.40 -10.48
C PRO A 149 -26.03 -18.05 -11.44
N GLY A 150 -24.96 -17.36 -11.82
CA GLY A 150 -24.01 -17.82 -12.83
C GLY A 150 -23.17 -19.02 -12.39
N MET A 151 -23.00 -20.02 -13.25
CA MET A 151 -22.09 -21.15 -13.00
C MET A 151 -20.63 -20.73 -12.84
N LYS A 152 -20.24 -19.60 -13.45
CA LYS A 152 -18.90 -19.01 -13.32
C LYS A 152 -18.70 -18.24 -12.00
N ASP A 153 -19.77 -18.00 -11.24
CA ASP A 153 -19.75 -17.20 -10.02
C ASP A 153 -19.50 -18.05 -8.79
N VAL A 154 -18.41 -18.80 -8.82
CA VAL A 154 -17.97 -19.68 -7.73
C VAL A 154 -16.57 -19.28 -7.28
N VAL A 155 -16.35 -19.20 -5.96
CA VAL A 155 -15.06 -18.86 -5.33
C VAL A 155 -14.58 -20.03 -4.48
N SER A 156 -13.32 -20.42 -4.68
CA SER A 156 -12.66 -21.41 -3.83
C SER A 156 -12.16 -20.78 -2.54
N ILE A 157 -12.61 -21.30 -1.40
CA ILE A 157 -12.23 -20.81 -0.05
C ILE A 157 -10.99 -21.56 0.48
N GLY A 158 -10.53 -22.59 -0.24
CA GLY A 158 -9.43 -23.46 0.13
C GLY A 158 -9.90 -24.91 0.29
N LYS A 159 -8.97 -25.87 0.12
CA LYS A 159 -9.21 -27.32 0.25
C LYS A 159 -10.54 -27.81 -0.34
N LYS A 160 -10.78 -27.56 -1.63
CA LYS A 160 -11.96 -28.02 -2.40
C LYS A 160 -13.34 -27.55 -1.86
N VAL A 161 -13.40 -26.54 -1.00
CA VAL A 161 -14.67 -25.90 -0.60
C VAL A 161 -14.96 -24.73 -1.55
N TYR A 162 -16.11 -24.81 -2.20
CA TYR A 162 -16.58 -23.83 -3.18
C TYR A 162 -17.84 -23.15 -2.66
N GLU A 163 -17.83 -21.82 -2.65
CA GLU A 163 -19.00 -21.01 -2.33
C GLU A 163 -19.41 -20.15 -3.52
N ARG A 164 -20.71 -19.92 -3.69
CA ARG A 164 -21.22 -19.04 -4.73
C ARG A 164 -20.97 -17.57 -4.35
N LYS A 165 -20.62 -16.76 -5.34
CA LYS A 165 -20.49 -15.32 -5.13
C LYS A 165 -21.83 -14.73 -4.75
N ARG A 166 -21.79 -13.80 -3.81
CA ARG A 166 -22.91 -12.98 -3.36
C ARG A 166 -22.63 -11.53 -3.71
N LEU A 167 -23.59 -10.87 -4.36
CA LEU A 167 -23.55 -9.45 -4.66
C LEU A 167 -24.11 -8.66 -3.48
N ILE A 168 -23.32 -7.77 -2.91
CA ILE A 168 -23.77 -6.84 -1.88
C ILE A 168 -24.63 -5.76 -2.55
N LEU A 169 -25.84 -5.56 -2.01
CA LEU A 169 -26.82 -4.65 -2.61
C LEU A 169 -26.60 -3.17 -2.24
N CYS A 170 -25.95 -2.90 -1.11
CA CYS A 170 -25.74 -1.55 -0.58
C CYS A 170 -24.26 -1.15 -0.57
N ASN A 171 -23.99 0.14 -0.36
CA ASN A 171 -22.62 0.60 -0.16
C ASN A 171 -22.05 0.07 1.17
N LEU A 172 -20.73 -0.09 1.28
CA LEU A 172 -20.07 -0.55 2.51
C LEU A 172 -20.37 0.36 3.73
N GLY A 173 -20.53 1.67 3.49
CA GLY A 173 -20.89 2.62 4.54
C GLY A 173 -22.32 2.44 5.07
N GLU A 174 -23.28 2.20 4.17
CA GLU A 174 -24.67 1.91 4.51
C GLU A 174 -24.78 0.56 5.22
N LEU A 175 -24.10 -0.45 4.71
CA LEU A 175 -24.05 -1.78 5.31
C LEU A 175 -23.51 -1.73 6.75
N TYR A 176 -22.47 -0.93 7.00
CA TYR A 176 -21.96 -0.72 8.35
C TYR A 176 -22.95 0.05 9.23
N SER A 177 -23.70 0.99 8.67
CA SER A 177 -24.73 1.73 9.40
C SER A 177 -25.87 0.80 9.81
N ASN A 178 -26.33 -0.07 8.91
CA ASN A 178 -27.30 -1.12 9.21
C ASN A 178 -26.79 -2.08 10.30
N PHE A 179 -25.53 -2.49 10.20
CA PHE A 179 -24.89 -3.33 11.23
C PHE A 179 -24.86 -2.63 12.61
N LYS A 180 -24.58 -1.33 12.64
CA LYS A 180 -24.59 -0.52 13.87
C LYS A 180 -25.98 -0.34 14.46
N LEU A 181 -27.02 -0.28 13.61
CA LEU A 181 -28.41 -0.20 14.05
C LEU A 181 -28.87 -1.51 14.70
N GLU A 182 -28.55 -2.67 14.11
CA GLU A 182 -28.88 -3.97 14.70
C GLU A 182 -28.03 -4.29 15.93
N TYR A 183 -26.77 -3.83 15.96
CA TYR A 183 -25.80 -4.14 17.00
C TYR A 183 -25.14 -2.89 17.61
N PRO A 184 -25.89 -2.05 18.34
CA PRO A 184 -25.37 -0.79 18.90
C PRO A 184 -24.25 -1.00 19.93
N ASN A 185 -24.29 -2.12 20.66
CA ASN A 185 -23.33 -2.44 21.73
C ASN A 185 -21.95 -2.90 21.20
N LEU A 186 -21.83 -3.19 19.90
CA LEU A 186 -20.60 -3.69 19.30
C LEU A 186 -19.65 -2.56 18.88
N LYS A 187 -18.47 -2.53 19.51
CA LYS A 187 -17.41 -1.56 19.23
C LYS A 187 -16.50 -2.06 18.10
N ILE A 188 -17.02 -2.02 16.87
CA ILE A 188 -16.27 -2.26 15.63
C ILE A 188 -16.09 -0.92 14.91
N GLY A 189 -14.95 -0.71 14.26
CA GLY A 189 -14.73 0.41 13.34
C GLY A 189 -14.90 0.00 11.89
N VAL A 190 -15.31 0.94 11.03
CA VAL A 190 -15.61 0.73 9.60
C VAL A 190 -14.49 -0.03 8.87
N SER A 191 -13.23 0.41 9.01
CA SER A 191 -12.09 -0.23 8.32
C SER A 191 -11.94 -1.70 8.67
N LYS A 192 -12.20 -2.06 9.94
CA LYS A 192 -12.09 -3.44 10.41
C LYS A 192 -13.29 -4.28 9.94
N PHE A 193 -14.49 -3.70 9.95
CA PHE A 193 -15.68 -4.32 9.37
C PHE A 193 -15.47 -4.66 7.88
N CYS A 194 -15.02 -3.68 7.07
CA CYS A 194 -14.72 -3.89 5.65
C CYS A 194 -13.61 -4.93 5.43
N SER A 195 -12.61 -4.99 6.31
CA SER A 195 -11.54 -6.00 6.24
C SER A 195 -12.00 -7.42 6.58
N LEU A 196 -13.11 -7.57 7.32
CA LEU A 196 -13.70 -8.86 7.68
C LEU A 196 -14.65 -9.41 6.60
N ARG A 197 -14.87 -8.64 5.52
CA ARG A 197 -15.71 -9.05 4.39
C ARG A 197 -15.23 -10.40 3.81
N PRO A 198 -16.12 -11.40 3.68
CA PRO A 198 -15.80 -12.65 3.02
C PRO A 198 -15.39 -12.46 1.55
N LYS A 199 -14.52 -13.33 1.04
CA LYS A 199 -14.01 -13.25 -0.36
C LYS A 199 -15.11 -13.45 -1.41
N TRP A 200 -16.15 -14.20 -1.08
CA TRP A 200 -17.27 -14.47 -1.99
C TRP A 200 -18.33 -13.36 -1.97
N CYS A 201 -18.26 -12.38 -1.06
CA CYS A 201 -19.14 -11.21 -1.06
C CYS A 201 -18.51 -10.08 -1.89
N VAL A 202 -19.09 -9.80 -3.06
CA VAL A 202 -18.58 -8.88 -4.08
C VAL A 202 -19.43 -7.61 -4.13
N LEU A 203 -18.81 -6.46 -4.43
CA LEU A 203 -19.50 -5.19 -4.63
C LEU A 203 -20.02 -5.06 -6.06
N ALA A 204 -21.12 -4.32 -6.25
CA ALA A 204 -21.55 -3.88 -7.56
C ALA A 204 -20.44 -3.06 -8.25
N GLY A 205 -20.12 -3.39 -9.49
CA GLY A 205 -19.08 -2.74 -10.29
C GLY A 205 -17.71 -3.44 -10.28
N ALA A 206 -17.52 -4.52 -9.53
CA ALA A 206 -16.35 -5.37 -9.73
C ALA A 206 -16.39 -6.01 -11.13
N SER A 207 -15.24 -6.15 -11.79
CA SER A 207 -15.16 -6.76 -13.11
C SER A 207 -15.89 -8.11 -13.15
N GLY A 208 -16.91 -8.20 -14.01
CA GLY A 208 -17.76 -9.39 -14.15
C GLY A 208 -19.13 -9.33 -13.46
N THR A 209 -19.51 -8.25 -12.77
CA THR A 209 -20.89 -8.13 -12.21
C THR A 209 -21.95 -7.72 -13.23
N HIS A 210 -21.52 -7.15 -14.37
CA HIS A 210 -22.40 -6.74 -15.46
C HIS A 210 -21.94 -7.42 -16.75
N LEU A 211 -22.85 -8.12 -17.42
CA LEU A 211 -22.64 -8.69 -18.76
C LEU A 211 -22.86 -7.64 -19.87
N VAL A 212 -23.18 -6.40 -19.49
CA VAL A 212 -23.52 -5.29 -20.39
C VAL A 212 -22.53 -4.15 -20.14
N CYS A 213 -21.89 -3.62 -21.21
CA CYS A 213 -21.02 -2.44 -21.09
C CYS A 213 -21.90 -1.19 -20.93
N VAL A 214 -21.67 -0.43 -19.85
CA VAL A 214 -22.32 0.88 -19.59
C VAL A 214 -21.37 2.03 -19.92
N CYS A 215 -20.41 1.77 -20.79
CA CYS A 215 -19.40 2.72 -21.22
C CYS A 215 -19.98 3.73 -22.23
N THR A 216 -19.43 4.95 -22.24
CA THR A 216 -19.82 6.01 -23.19
C THR A 216 -19.67 5.58 -24.66
N ILE A 217 -18.75 4.65 -24.94
CA ILE A 217 -18.53 4.09 -26.28
C ILE A 217 -19.78 3.32 -26.77
N HIS A 218 -20.37 2.46 -25.94
CA HIS A 218 -21.61 1.74 -26.29
C HIS A 218 -22.81 2.68 -26.23
N GLN A 219 -22.93 3.45 -25.14
CA GLN A 219 -24.11 4.27 -24.92
C GLN A 219 -24.28 5.36 -25.98
N ASN A 220 -23.21 6.02 -26.43
CA ASN A 220 -23.31 7.05 -27.46
C ASN A 220 -23.71 6.50 -28.82
N VAL A 221 -23.29 5.27 -29.17
CA VAL A 221 -23.73 4.62 -30.42
C VAL A 221 -25.22 4.28 -30.34
N ILE A 222 -25.69 3.75 -29.21
CA ILE A 222 -27.11 3.47 -29.00
C ILE A 222 -27.95 4.75 -29.10
N LEU A 223 -27.48 5.85 -28.50
CA LEU A 223 -28.17 7.12 -28.57
C LEU A 223 -28.20 7.72 -29.98
N LEU A 224 -27.14 7.56 -30.78
CA LEU A 224 -27.12 7.95 -32.19
C LEU A 224 -28.17 7.15 -32.98
N ILE A 225 -28.20 5.83 -32.80
CA ILE A 225 -29.14 4.94 -33.50
C ILE A 225 -30.59 5.32 -33.17
N HIS A 226 -30.88 5.59 -31.89
CA HIS A 226 -32.20 6.00 -31.45
C HIS A 226 -32.57 7.42 -31.92
N GLY A 227 -31.61 8.35 -31.97
CA GLY A 227 -31.85 9.71 -32.49
C GLY A 227 -32.21 9.73 -33.98
N ALA A 228 -31.65 8.81 -34.75
CA ALA A 228 -32.00 8.61 -36.16
C ALA A 228 -33.25 7.75 -36.39
N GLY A 229 -33.90 7.25 -35.34
CA GLY A 229 -35.12 6.44 -35.47
C GLY A 229 -34.91 5.05 -36.09
N PHE A 230 -33.69 4.51 -36.03
CA PHE A 230 -33.44 3.16 -36.54
C PHE A 230 -34.07 2.10 -35.62
N GLU A 231 -34.79 1.14 -36.22
CA GLU A 231 -35.29 -0.05 -35.50
C GLU A 231 -34.19 -1.10 -35.25
N GLU A 232 -33.05 -0.98 -35.93
CA GLU A 232 -31.96 -1.95 -35.84
C GLU A 232 -31.07 -1.76 -34.62
N GLU A 233 -30.61 -2.88 -34.03
CA GLU A 233 -29.60 -2.85 -32.97
C GLU A 233 -28.20 -2.58 -33.54
N TYR A 234 -27.34 -1.98 -32.72
CA TYR A 234 -25.92 -1.77 -33.07
C TYR A 234 -25.19 -3.04 -33.54
N LYS A 235 -25.63 -4.24 -33.10
CA LYS A 235 -25.06 -5.53 -33.52
C LYS A 235 -25.33 -5.83 -35.00
N GLN A 236 -26.50 -5.43 -35.51
CA GLN A 236 -26.86 -5.56 -36.92
C GLN A 236 -25.99 -4.62 -37.75
N LEU A 237 -25.84 -3.36 -37.32
CA LEU A 237 -24.93 -2.41 -37.97
C LEU A 237 -23.46 -2.88 -37.97
N MET A 238 -23.00 -3.53 -36.90
CA MET A 238 -21.67 -4.13 -36.86
C MET A 238 -21.47 -5.21 -37.93
N SER A 239 -22.53 -5.99 -38.24
CA SER A 239 -22.45 -7.08 -39.22
C SER A 239 -22.16 -6.61 -40.64
N TYR A 240 -22.48 -5.36 -40.99
CA TYR A 240 -22.13 -4.76 -42.28
C TYR A 240 -20.63 -4.41 -42.41
N ILE A 241 -19.90 -4.32 -41.30
CA ILE A 241 -18.47 -3.94 -41.25
C ILE A 241 -17.54 -5.17 -41.08
N VAL A 242 -18.07 -6.30 -40.59
CA VAL A 242 -17.29 -7.52 -40.31
C VAL A 242 -17.71 -8.66 -41.23
N CYS A 243 -16.82 -9.61 -41.49
CA CYS A 243 -17.17 -10.80 -42.28
C CYS A 243 -18.26 -11.65 -41.59
N GLU A 244 -19.04 -12.39 -42.38
CA GLU A 244 -19.90 -13.47 -41.87
C GLU A 244 -19.04 -14.47 -41.08
N GLY A 245 -19.36 -14.66 -39.80
CA GLY A 245 -18.56 -15.50 -38.90
C GLY A 245 -17.38 -14.78 -38.21
N ALA A 246 -17.52 -13.48 -37.94
CA ALA A 246 -16.54 -12.59 -37.32
C ALA A 246 -15.62 -13.23 -36.26
N GLY A 247 -14.47 -13.73 -36.72
CA GLY A 247 -13.41 -14.24 -35.86
C GLY A 247 -12.70 -13.13 -35.10
N ARG A 248 -11.79 -13.51 -34.19
CA ARG A 248 -10.96 -12.59 -33.40
C ARG A 248 -10.28 -11.52 -34.26
N GLU A 249 -9.79 -11.89 -35.44
CA GLU A 249 -9.07 -10.98 -36.34
C GLU A 249 -10.01 -9.93 -36.95
N CYS A 250 -11.24 -10.29 -37.31
CA CYS A 250 -12.25 -9.35 -37.82
C CYS A 250 -12.66 -8.34 -36.73
N MET A 251 -12.96 -8.84 -35.53
CA MET A 251 -13.38 -8.01 -34.40
C MET A 251 -12.27 -7.10 -33.86
N LEU A 252 -11.00 -7.49 -34.03
CA LEU A 252 -9.85 -6.64 -33.69
C LEU A 252 -9.35 -5.81 -34.88
N ARG A 253 -10.03 -5.83 -36.04
CA ARG A 253 -9.63 -5.09 -37.26
C ARG A 253 -8.26 -5.48 -37.84
N HIS A 254 -7.84 -6.73 -37.64
CA HIS A 254 -6.63 -7.32 -38.22
C HIS A 254 -6.93 -8.19 -39.46
N CYS A 255 -8.12 -8.06 -40.05
CA CYS A 255 -8.54 -8.87 -41.19
C CYS A 255 -8.52 -8.04 -42.48
N ASP A 256 -7.77 -8.53 -43.48
CA ASP A 256 -7.64 -7.90 -44.79
C ASP A 256 -8.85 -8.14 -45.72
N LYS A 257 -9.80 -9.00 -45.30
CA LYS A 257 -10.99 -9.41 -46.07
C LYS A 257 -12.29 -8.82 -45.55
N CYS A 258 -12.26 -7.96 -44.53
CA CYS A 258 -13.47 -7.34 -44.01
C CYS A 258 -14.12 -6.44 -45.07
N PRO A 259 -15.45 -6.50 -45.24
CA PRO A 259 -16.15 -5.52 -46.06
C PRO A 259 -15.81 -4.12 -45.53
N SER A 260 -15.40 -3.24 -46.44
CA SER A 260 -15.04 -1.87 -46.12
C SER A 260 -16.22 -1.13 -45.48
N LYS A 261 -15.93 0.02 -44.87
CA LYS A 261 -16.94 0.90 -44.26
C LYS A 261 -18.03 1.31 -45.26
N ASP A 262 -17.75 1.19 -46.55
CA ASP A 262 -18.58 1.58 -47.68
C ASP A 262 -19.95 0.88 -47.69
N ASN A 263 -20.03 -0.40 -47.29
CA ASN A 263 -21.31 -1.11 -47.21
C ASN A 263 -22.24 -0.50 -46.16
N LEU A 264 -21.69 -0.09 -45.02
CA LEU A 264 -22.45 0.59 -43.97
C LEU A 264 -22.85 2.00 -44.42
N VAL A 265 -21.94 2.73 -45.08
CA VAL A 265 -22.24 4.07 -45.62
C VAL A 265 -23.38 3.98 -46.64
N GLN A 266 -23.35 3.01 -47.56
CA GLN A 266 -24.42 2.81 -48.54
C GLN A 266 -25.75 2.46 -47.88
N PHE A 267 -25.76 1.63 -46.85
CA PHE A 267 -26.97 1.32 -46.09
C PHE A 267 -27.54 2.56 -45.39
N LEU A 268 -26.68 3.37 -44.77
CA LEU A 268 -27.10 4.61 -44.11
C LEU A 268 -27.61 5.64 -45.12
N GLN A 269 -26.94 5.79 -46.26
CA GLN A 269 -27.39 6.67 -47.36
C GLN A 269 -28.75 6.24 -47.91
N ALA A 270 -28.99 4.93 -48.12
CA ALA A 270 -30.29 4.42 -48.55
C ALA A 270 -31.40 4.66 -47.51
N LYS A 271 -31.06 4.69 -46.22
CA LYS A 271 -32.02 4.98 -45.15
C LYS A 271 -32.38 6.46 -45.04
N PHE A 272 -31.51 7.35 -45.51
CA PHE A 272 -31.73 8.79 -45.56
C PHE A 272 -31.98 9.30 -46.98
N GLU A 273 -32.38 8.43 -47.92
CA GLU A 273 -32.60 8.81 -49.33
C GLU A 273 -33.68 9.90 -49.51
N ASP A 274 -34.64 9.96 -48.58
CA ASP A 274 -35.70 10.97 -48.56
C ASP A 274 -35.30 12.30 -47.89
N TYR A 275 -34.07 12.41 -47.37
CA TYR A 275 -33.55 13.58 -46.64
C TYR A 275 -32.39 14.22 -47.40
N ASP A 276 -32.32 15.55 -47.37
CA ASP A 276 -31.17 16.28 -47.90
C ASP A 276 -29.97 16.15 -46.95
N ASP A 277 -28.75 16.19 -47.49
CA ASP A 277 -27.52 16.11 -46.68
C ASP A 277 -27.41 17.22 -45.61
N GLU A 278 -28.12 18.34 -45.83
CA GLU A 278 -28.20 19.49 -44.93
C GLU A 278 -29.29 19.35 -43.84
N ASP A 279 -30.15 18.34 -43.92
CA ASP A 279 -31.19 18.10 -42.92
C ASP A 279 -30.58 17.81 -41.55
N ILE A 280 -31.27 18.27 -40.50
CA ILE A 280 -30.74 18.22 -39.14
C ILE A 280 -31.26 16.99 -38.41
N VAL A 281 -30.32 16.17 -37.91
CA VAL A 281 -30.61 15.04 -37.01
C VAL A 281 -30.27 15.43 -35.57
N GLU A 282 -31.26 15.32 -34.69
CA GLU A 282 -31.09 15.56 -33.25
C GLU A 282 -30.86 14.24 -32.50
N TYR A 283 -29.83 14.19 -31.67
CA TYR A 283 -29.54 13.05 -30.81
C TYR A 283 -28.86 13.46 -29.52
N ASN A 284 -28.93 12.58 -28.53
CA ASN A 284 -28.25 12.80 -27.25
C ASN A 284 -26.86 12.14 -27.26
N GLN A 285 -25.89 12.75 -26.59
CA GLN A 285 -24.55 12.18 -26.45
C GLN A 285 -23.96 12.47 -25.06
N TRP A 286 -23.29 11.49 -24.48
CA TRP A 286 -22.47 11.69 -23.29
C TRP A 286 -21.11 12.31 -23.63
N VAL A 287 -20.75 13.37 -22.91
CA VAL A 287 -19.44 14.04 -22.98
C VAL A 287 -18.76 13.96 -21.61
N SER A 288 -17.45 13.71 -21.60
CA SER A 288 -16.65 13.54 -20.39
C SER A 288 -15.45 14.50 -20.43
N THR A 289 -15.66 15.75 -20.03
CA THR A 289 -14.59 16.76 -19.86
C THR A 289 -14.09 16.77 -18.41
N ASP A 290 -14.98 16.95 -17.43
CA ASP A 290 -14.67 16.85 -15.98
C ASP A 290 -15.75 16.07 -15.19
N ARG A 291 -17.02 16.24 -15.58
CA ARG A 291 -18.15 15.42 -15.16
C ARG A 291 -18.81 14.82 -16.41
N THR A 292 -19.40 13.64 -16.28
CA THR A 292 -20.15 13.02 -17.38
C THR A 292 -21.53 13.63 -17.48
N GLU A 293 -21.76 14.40 -18.54
CA GLU A 293 -23.04 15.06 -18.81
C GLU A 293 -23.60 14.60 -20.15
N MET A 294 -24.94 14.49 -20.22
CA MET A 294 -25.65 14.18 -21.45
C MET A 294 -26.06 15.50 -22.10
N ILE A 295 -25.68 15.69 -23.36
CA ILE A 295 -25.95 16.90 -24.13
C ILE A 295 -26.77 16.51 -25.36
N GLN A 296 -27.74 17.34 -25.73
CA GLN A 296 -28.45 17.23 -27.00
C GLN A 296 -27.61 17.90 -28.09
N CYS A 297 -27.32 17.14 -29.16
CA CYS A 297 -26.56 17.59 -30.31
C CYS A 297 -27.45 17.56 -31.55
N SER A 298 -27.28 18.54 -32.41
CA SER A 298 -27.89 18.62 -33.74
C SER A 298 -26.76 18.66 -34.77
N THR A 299 -26.71 17.70 -35.68
CA THR A 299 -25.74 17.68 -36.81
C THR A 299 -26.47 17.42 -38.10
N SER A 300 -25.86 17.76 -39.23
CA SER A 300 -26.43 17.44 -40.54
C SER A 300 -26.45 15.93 -40.79
N VAL A 301 -27.28 15.45 -41.73
CA VAL A 301 -27.35 14.02 -42.11
C VAL A 301 -25.96 13.52 -42.55
N GLY A 302 -25.25 14.28 -43.40
CA GLY A 302 -23.91 13.92 -43.85
C GLY A 302 -22.91 13.73 -42.69
N GLU A 303 -22.86 14.70 -41.77
CA GLU A 303 -21.99 14.62 -40.58
C GLU A 303 -22.40 13.50 -39.62
N PHE A 304 -23.70 13.23 -39.51
CA PHE A 304 -24.23 12.17 -38.67
C PHE A 304 -23.77 10.79 -39.17
N ILE A 305 -23.84 10.53 -40.47
CA ILE A 305 -23.41 9.26 -41.08
C ILE A 305 -21.92 9.02 -40.81
N GLU A 306 -21.07 10.01 -41.05
CA GLU A 306 -19.63 9.90 -40.78
C GLU A 306 -19.34 9.61 -39.31
N LYS A 307 -20.02 10.33 -38.41
CA LYS A 307 -19.87 10.18 -36.96
C LYS A 307 -20.33 8.81 -36.48
N LEU A 308 -21.45 8.30 -36.99
CA LEU A 308 -21.96 6.97 -36.64
C LEU A 308 -20.98 5.88 -37.09
N VAL A 309 -20.47 5.97 -38.31
CA VAL A 309 -19.46 5.04 -38.86
C VAL A 309 -18.18 5.08 -38.03
N GLU A 310 -17.67 6.26 -37.67
CA GLU A 310 -16.46 6.41 -36.85
C GLU A 310 -16.65 5.78 -35.46
N LYS A 311 -17.79 6.04 -34.81
CA LYS A 311 -18.10 5.51 -33.48
C LYS A 311 -18.32 4.00 -33.50
N LEU A 312 -18.98 3.45 -34.53
CA LEU A 312 -19.13 2.00 -34.72
C LEU A 312 -17.78 1.31 -34.95
N ASN A 313 -16.89 1.92 -35.74
CA ASN A 313 -15.53 1.38 -35.92
C ASN A 313 -14.74 1.28 -34.61
N LYS A 314 -14.92 2.24 -33.69
CA LYS A 314 -14.33 2.19 -32.34
C LYS A 314 -15.04 1.19 -31.43
N LEU A 315 -16.34 0.98 -31.63
CA LEU A 315 -17.16 0.07 -30.84
C LEU A 315 -16.82 -1.41 -31.08
N ILE A 316 -16.52 -1.81 -32.32
CA ILE A 316 -16.26 -3.22 -32.69
C ILE A 316 -15.17 -3.88 -31.81
N PRO A 317 -13.93 -3.37 -31.75
CA PRO A 317 -12.88 -3.97 -30.92
C PRO A 317 -13.20 -3.85 -29.43
N HIS A 318 -13.84 -2.75 -29.02
CA HIS A 318 -14.22 -2.54 -27.63
C HIS A 318 -15.28 -3.55 -27.14
N SER A 319 -16.29 -3.84 -27.96
CA SER A 319 -17.32 -4.85 -27.69
C SER A 319 -16.72 -6.25 -27.59
N TYR A 320 -15.70 -6.57 -28.39
CA TYR A 320 -14.99 -7.85 -28.30
C TYR A 320 -14.18 -7.97 -27.00
N ILE A 321 -13.41 -6.95 -26.65
CA ILE A 321 -12.60 -6.91 -25.42
C ILE A 321 -13.47 -6.87 -24.17
N ALA A 322 -14.61 -6.16 -24.20
CA ALA A 322 -15.52 -6.08 -23.06
C ALA A 322 -16.24 -7.41 -22.76
N LYS A 323 -16.35 -8.31 -23.75
CA LYS A 323 -16.97 -9.64 -23.60
C LYS A 323 -15.98 -10.74 -23.21
N SER A 324 -14.67 -10.53 -23.39
CA SER A 324 -13.61 -11.50 -23.07
C SER A 324 -13.25 -11.50 -21.58
#